data_AF-A0A3C1WR85-F1
#
_entry.id   AF-A0A3C1WR85-F1
#
_cell.length_a   1.000
_cell.length_b   1.000
_cell.length_c   1.000
_cell.angle_alpha   90.00
_cell.angle_beta   90.00
_cell.angle_gamma   90.00
#
_symmetry.space_group_name_H-M   'P 1'
#
loop_
_entity.id
_entity.type
_entity.pdbx_description
1 polymer ?
#
loop_
_entity_poly.entity_id
_entity_poly.type
_entity_poly.pdbx_seq_one_letter_code
_entity_poly.pdbx_strand_id
1 'polypeptide(L)' 'MTIKEVCEKFNLSPDTLRYYERAGVIPEVRRTKGGIRDYSDEDLKWVENA' A
#
# COMPACT_ATOMS: atom_id res chain seq x y z
N MET A 1 -0.39 8.51 -0.85
CA MET A 1 -0.90 8.17 0.50
C MET A 1 0.14 7.41 1.27
N THR A 2 0.19 7.54 2.59
CA THR A 2 1.07 6.74 3.45
C THR A 2 0.46 5.38 3.76
N ILE A 3 1.28 4.41 4.18
CA ILE A 3 0.81 3.09 4.63
C ILE A 3 -0.31 3.19 5.68
N LYS A 4 -0.20 4.16 6.60
CA LYS A 4 -1.18 4.35 7.67
C LYS A 4 -2.54 4.75 7.11
N GLU A 5 -2.57 5.71 6.20
CA GLU A 5 -3.82 6.18 5.58
C GLU A 5 -4.49 5.07 4.75
N VAL A 6 -3.71 4.24 4.06
CA VAL A 6 -4.24 3.09 3.31
C VAL A 6 -4.84 2.05 4.26
N CYS A 7 -4.13 1.74 5.35
CA CYS A 7 -4.61 0.83 6.38
C CYS A 7 -5.92 1.30 7.01
N GLU A 8 -6.03 2.59 7.33
CA GLU A 8 -7.27 3.18 7.86
C GLU A 8 -8.41 3.16 6.83
N LYS A 9 -8.10 3.45 5.56
CA LYS A 9 -9.10 3.47 4.47
C LYS A 9 -9.71 2.10 4.19
N PHE A 10 -8.90 1.05 4.17
CA PHE A 10 -9.33 -0.31 3.84
C PHE A 10 -9.53 -1.20 5.08
N ASN A 11 -9.40 -0.63 6.28
CA ASN A 11 -9.44 -1.35 7.55
C ASN A 11 -8.48 -2.56 7.57
N LEU A 12 -7.28 -2.38 7.03
CA LEU A 12 -6.23 -3.38 6.95
C LEU A 12 -5.15 -3.12 8.00
N SER A 13 -4.45 -4.18 8.39
CA SER A 13 -3.25 -4.02 9.21
C SER A 13 -2.06 -3.61 8.32
N PRO A 14 -1.09 -2.84 8.84
CA PRO A 14 0.15 -2.55 8.12
C PRO A 14 0.91 -3.81 7.68
N ASP A 15 0.80 -4.89 8.45
CA ASP A 15 1.42 -6.18 8.13
C ASP A 15 0.72 -6.87 6.96
N THR A 16 -0.60 -6.76 6.85
CA THR A 16 -1.37 -7.24 5.70
C THR A 16 -0.94 -6.50 4.43
N LEU A 17 -0.83 -5.18 4.48
CA LEU A 17 -0.41 -4.40 3.30
C LEU A 17 1.02 -4.74 2.88
N ARG A 18 1.93 -4.91 3.85
CA ARG A 18 3.31 -5.38 3.59
C ARG A 18 3.35 -6.82 3.09
N TYR A 19 2.40 -7.66 3.50
CA TYR A 19 2.28 -9.01 2.98
C TYR A 19 1.86 -8.98 1.51
N TYR A 20 0.89 -8.14 1.13
CA TYR A 20 0.50 -7.96 -0.27
C TYR A 20 1.66 -7.47 -1.15
N GLU A 21 2.49 -6.53 -0.66
CA GLU A 21 3.71 -6.12 -1.37
C GLU A 21 4.67 -7.30 -1.56
N ARG A 22 4.95 -8.07 -0.50
CA ARG A 22 5.90 -9.19 -0.55
C ARG A 22 5.40 -10.38 -1.36
N ALA A 23 4.09 -10.62 -1.35
CA ALA A 23 3.44 -11.68 -2.11
C ALA A 23 3.25 -11.32 -3.59
N GLY A 24 3.52 -10.06 -3.98
CA GLY A 24 3.35 -9.58 -5.35
C GLY A 24 1.88 -9.37 -5.75
N VAL A 25 0.99 -9.25 -4.76
CA VAL A 25 -0.44 -8.96 -4.97
C VAL A 25 -0.62 -7.51 -5.41
N ILE A 26 0.18 -6.60 -4.82
CA ILE A 26 0.28 -5.21 -5.25
C ILE A 26 1.66 -4.94 -5.83
N PRO A 27 1.77 -4.07 -6.85
CA PRO A 27 3.06 -3.72 -7.44
C PRO A 27 3.96 -2.98 -6.43
N GLU A 28 5.25 -2.88 -6.76
CA GLU A 28 6.20 -2.15 -5.92
C GLU A 28 5.83 -0.67 -5.84
N VAL A 29 5.56 -0.21 -4.61
CA VAL A 29 5.06 1.13 -4.34
C VAL A 29 6.19 2.14 -4.41
N ARG A 30 5.94 3.29 -5.03
CA ARG A 30 6.89 4.39 -5.09
C ARG A 30 7.24 4.89 -3.69
N ARG A 31 8.44 5.44 -3.56
CA ARG A 31 8.88 6.11 -2.33
C ARG A 31 9.04 7.60 -2.59
N THR A 32 8.64 8.41 -1.61
CA THR A 32 8.93 9.85 -1.61
C THR A 32 10.43 10.10 -1.47
N LYS A 33 10.85 11.35 -1.69
CA LYS A 33 12.25 11.78 -1.44
C LYS A 33 12.71 11.51 0.00
N GLY A 34 11.79 11.42 0.95
CA GLY A 34 12.07 11.08 2.35
C GLY A 34 12.13 9.58 2.65
N GLY A 35 12.03 8.70 1.64
CA GLY A 35 12.06 7.24 1.80
C GLY A 35 10.76 6.62 2.32
N ILE A 36 9.68 7.42 2.44
CA ILE A 36 8.37 6.95 2.88
C ILE A 36 7.63 6.37 1.67
N ARG A 37 6.93 5.23 1.87
CA ARG A 37 6.06 4.65 0.84
C ARG A 37 4.92 5.60 0.51
N ASP A 38 4.70 5.82 -0.78
CA ASP A 38 3.66 6.68 -1.32
C ASP A 38 2.76 5.91 -2.27
N TYR A 39 1.61 5.48 -1.75
CA TYR A 39 0.59 4.74 -2.48
C TYR A 39 -0.21 5.72 -3.34
N SER A 40 -0.13 5.54 -4.65
CA SER A 40 -0.93 6.28 -5.64
C SER A 40 -2.34 5.70 -5.75
N ASP A 41 -3.25 6.42 -6.41
CA ASP A 41 -4.61 5.93 -6.65
C ASP A 41 -4.64 4.61 -7.44
N GLU A 42 -3.63 4.37 -8.28
CA GLU A 42 -3.49 3.10 -8.99
C GLU A 42 -3.15 1.96 -8.03
N ASP A 43 -2.23 2.18 -7.09
CA ASP A 43 -1.88 1.19 -6.05
C ASP A 43 -3.10 0.86 -5.17
N LEU A 44 -3.95 1.85 -4.87
CA LEU A 44 -5.18 1.63 -4.09
C LEU A 44 -6.16 0.70 -4.82
N LYS A 45 -6.23 0.73 -6.15
CA LYS A 45 -7.08 -0.19 -6.92
C LYS A 45 -6.62 -1.63 -6.79
N TRP A 46 -5.31 -1.87 -6.69
CA TRP A 46 -4.79 -3.20 -6.42
C TRP A 46 -5.19 -3.68 -5.02
N VAL A 47 -5.08 -2.79 -4.01
CA VAL A 47 -5.48 -3.11 -2.63
C VAL A 47 -6.98 -3.39 -2.50
N GLU A 48 -7.82 -2.68 -3.26
CA GLU A 48 -9.28 -2.88 -3.26
C GLU A 48 -9.71 -4.24 -3.85
N ASN A 49 -8.93 -4.79 -4.78
CA ASN A 49 -9.22 -6.06 -5.45
C ASN A 49 -8.39 -7.24 -4.89
N ALA A 50 -7.66 -7.03 -3.79
CA ALA A 50 -6.75 -8.00 -3.16
C ALA A 50 -7.42 -8.93 -2.15
#